data_AF-A0A166M9C3-F1
#
_entry.id   AF-A0A166M9C3-F1
#
_cell.length_a   1.000
_cell.length_b   1.000
_cell.length_c   1.000
_cell.angle_alpha   90.00
_cell.angle_beta   90.00
_cell.angle_gamma   90.00
#
_symmetry.space_group_name_H-M   'P 1'
#
loop_
_entity.id
_entity.type
_entity.pdbx_description
1 polymer ?
#
loop_
_entity_poly.entity_id
_entity_poly.type
_entity_poly.pdbx_seq_one_letter_code
_entity_poly.pdbx_strand_id
1 'polypeptide(L)'
;MQLSLTEADINDIEVGFADWVQEFERIYYQYNNTCLSVCTLPLHALLHIANDIRHMGPVWCYWAFPTERFCGSLLPAIKSQKHPYACLDHRVQDLSQLLQIKVIFGLTDDLDLSDRKAVMPSGVLQPGYTELLLVPPRTSSAFSVSLRKKVATYLCTNYELGTMKQAEQHVSRATSLEYGKMYLPVKAAIIHASELLQSAETSDRRDASFVQFKQVIRANNNQLSRLIKKTSYGQVLRFIALTLVPPFPIPDGSKTLHLVLTLIQPVLLIGQNTFSQPHYRTTSASIIVDVTPITDVVGRVRDSSGDWVLTLRTGAITKHNVPEPATVLHKVYNL
;
A
#
# COMPACT_ATOMS: atom_id res chain seq x y z
N MET A 1 16.22 -16.95 -3.74
CA MET A 1 15.87 -16.76 -2.33
C MET A 1 15.73 -18.13 -1.72
N GLN A 2 16.52 -18.44 -0.70
CA GLN A 2 16.49 -19.72 0.01
C GLN A 2 15.28 -19.70 0.93
N LEU A 3 14.27 -20.54 0.67
CA LEU A 3 13.01 -20.58 1.42
C LEU A 3 13.08 -21.47 2.66
N SER A 4 14.27 -21.98 2.97
CA SER A 4 14.56 -22.92 4.04
C SER A 4 15.79 -22.43 4.79
N LEU A 5 15.63 -22.19 6.10
CA LEU A 5 16.76 -22.05 7.01
C LEU A 5 17.39 -23.43 7.16
N THR A 6 18.67 -23.55 6.85
CA THR A 6 19.44 -24.76 7.14
C THR A 6 19.93 -24.73 8.59
N GLU A 7 20.31 -25.88 9.12
CA GLU A 7 20.86 -25.95 10.47
C GLU A 7 22.14 -25.10 10.62
N ALA A 8 22.92 -24.99 9.53
CA ALA A 8 24.09 -24.11 9.48
C ALA A 8 23.70 -22.63 9.66
N ASP A 9 22.64 -22.19 8.98
CA ASP A 9 22.14 -20.81 9.13
C ASP A 9 21.68 -20.53 10.57
N ILE A 10 21.06 -21.52 11.22
CA ILE A 10 20.61 -21.38 12.63
C ILE A 10 21.81 -21.32 13.59
N ASN A 11 22.85 -22.12 13.34
CA ASN A 11 24.09 -22.06 14.12
C ASN A 11 24.79 -20.71 13.95
N ASP A 12 24.83 -20.16 12.73
CA ASP A 12 25.39 -18.84 12.47
C ASP A 12 24.60 -17.74 13.18
N ILE A 13 23.27 -17.87 13.26
CA ILE A 13 22.40 -16.97 14.02
C ILE A 13 22.72 -17.05 15.52
N GLU A 14 22.89 -18.25 16.07
CA GLU A 14 23.20 -18.46 17.48
C GLU A 14 24.52 -17.81 17.88
N VAL A 15 25.58 -18.09 17.12
CA VAL A 15 26.91 -17.50 17.35
C VAL A 15 26.87 -16.00 17.11
N GLY A 16 26.27 -15.54 16.02
CA GLY A 16 26.19 -14.13 15.66
C GLY A 16 25.44 -13.29 16.70
N PHE A 17 24.35 -13.79 17.28
CA PHE A 17 23.67 -13.09 18.38
C PHE A 17 24.47 -13.12 19.67
N ALA A 18 25.15 -14.22 20.00
CA ALA A 18 26.02 -14.28 21.17
C ALA A 18 27.17 -13.26 21.07
N ASP A 19 27.86 -13.21 19.93
CA ASP A 19 28.95 -12.27 19.66
C ASP A 19 28.46 -10.82 19.73
N TRP A 20 27.28 -10.55 19.14
CA TRP A 20 26.68 -9.23 19.18
C TRP A 20 26.32 -8.79 20.60
N VAL A 21 25.75 -9.69 21.42
CA VAL A 21 25.41 -9.39 22.82
C VAL A 21 26.68 -9.15 23.64
N GLN A 22 27.74 -9.92 23.43
CA GLN A 22 29.03 -9.69 24.11
C GLN A 22 29.63 -8.33 23.75
N GLU A 23 29.57 -7.94 22.48
CA GLU A 23 30.06 -6.63 22.05
C GLU A 23 29.19 -5.49 22.60
N PHE A 24 27.86 -5.69 22.65
CA PHE A 24 26.94 -4.77 23.29
C PHE A 24 27.25 -4.61 24.79
N GLU A 25 27.47 -5.73 25.49
CA GLU A 25 27.84 -5.73 26.91
C GLU A 25 29.17 -4.99 27.13
N ARG A 26 30.15 -5.16 26.24
CA ARG A 26 31.43 -4.46 26.31
C ARG A 26 31.29 -2.94 26.12
N ILE A 27 30.50 -2.49 25.15
CA ILE A 27 30.37 -1.08 24.81
C ILE A 27 29.45 -0.33 25.79
N TYR A 28 28.28 -0.91 26.07
CA TYR A 28 27.20 -0.21 26.77
C TYR A 28 27.02 -0.63 28.23
N TYR A 29 27.04 -1.93 28.53
CA TYR A 29 26.92 -2.40 29.92
C TYR A 29 28.22 -2.21 30.71
N GLN A 30 29.37 -2.28 30.03
CA GLN A 30 30.72 -2.12 30.58
C GLN A 30 31.00 -3.01 31.79
N TYR A 31 30.25 -4.10 31.94
CA TYR A 31 30.28 -4.99 33.09
C TYR A 31 30.09 -4.25 34.44
N ASN A 32 29.35 -3.15 34.42
CA ASN A 32 29.09 -2.33 35.61
C ASN A 32 27.62 -2.47 36.05
N ASN A 33 27.41 -2.87 37.30
CA ASN A 33 26.08 -3.07 37.87
C ASN A 33 25.22 -1.80 37.90
N THR A 34 25.83 -0.60 37.85
CA THR A 34 25.04 0.65 37.74
C THR A 34 24.36 0.80 36.38
N CYS A 35 24.82 0.07 35.35
CA CYS A 35 24.30 0.09 33.99
C CYS A 35 23.34 -1.09 33.69
N LEU A 36 22.89 -1.83 34.71
CA LEU A 36 22.05 -3.02 34.54
C LEU A 36 20.72 -2.72 33.80
N SER A 37 20.22 -1.49 33.89
CA SER A 37 19.01 -1.04 33.16
C SER A 37 19.13 -1.16 31.64
N VAL A 38 20.35 -1.23 31.12
CA VAL A 38 20.63 -1.39 29.69
C VAL A 38 20.41 -2.83 29.24
N CYS A 39 20.54 -3.83 30.13
CA CYS A 39 20.32 -5.25 29.85
C CYS A 39 18.82 -5.59 29.89
N THR A 40 18.10 -5.18 28.85
CA THR A 40 16.65 -5.34 28.77
C THR A 40 16.23 -6.76 28.34
N LEU A 41 14.97 -7.12 28.62
CA LEU A 41 14.39 -8.41 28.22
C LEU A 41 14.50 -8.67 26.69
N PRO A 42 14.26 -7.70 25.78
CA PRO A 42 14.44 -7.91 24.35
C PRO A 42 15.89 -8.24 23.95
N LEU A 43 16.89 -7.68 24.64
CA LEU A 43 18.30 -8.01 24.39
C LEU A 43 18.60 -9.45 24.78
N HIS A 44 18.14 -9.87 25.97
CA HIS A 44 18.30 -11.25 26.42
C HIS A 44 17.56 -12.24 25.50
N ALA A 45 16.40 -11.85 24.98
CA ALA A 45 15.63 -12.67 24.05
C ALA A 45 16.40 -13.01 22.76
N LEU A 46 17.35 -12.18 22.32
CA LEU A 46 18.18 -12.46 21.14
C LEU A 46 18.95 -13.78 21.27
N LEU A 47 19.43 -14.10 22.48
CA LEU A 47 20.16 -15.33 22.77
C LEU A 47 19.29 -16.58 22.63
N HIS A 48 17.97 -16.43 22.74
CA HIS A 48 17.02 -17.54 22.63
C HIS A 48 16.49 -17.75 21.21
N ILE A 49 16.69 -16.80 20.29
CA ILE A 49 16.09 -16.85 18.94
C ILE A 49 16.48 -18.13 18.19
N ALA A 50 17.76 -18.53 18.21
CA ALA A 50 18.19 -19.73 17.49
C ALA A 50 17.52 -20.99 18.07
N ASN A 51 17.45 -21.09 19.39
CA ASN A 51 16.79 -22.20 20.07
C ASN A 51 15.28 -22.21 19.77
N ASP A 52 14.65 -21.04 19.82
CA ASP A 52 13.24 -20.88 19.48
C ASP A 52 12.95 -21.28 18.03
N ILE A 53 13.84 -20.96 17.08
CA ILE A 53 13.70 -21.38 15.68
C ILE A 53 13.72 -22.90 15.56
N ARG A 54 14.61 -23.59 16.29
CA ARG A 54 14.69 -25.07 16.28
C ARG A 54 13.42 -25.71 16.85
N HIS A 55 12.85 -25.14 17.90
CA HIS A 55 11.71 -25.73 18.60
C HIS A 55 10.35 -25.35 18.00
N MET A 56 10.18 -24.10 17.58
CA MET A 56 8.89 -23.52 17.18
C MET A 56 8.83 -23.16 15.68
N GLY A 57 9.92 -23.38 14.95
CA GLY A 57 10.05 -23.00 13.55
C GLY A 57 10.43 -21.52 13.40
N PRO A 58 10.44 -20.99 12.17
CA PRO A 58 10.94 -19.64 11.90
C PRO A 58 10.24 -18.56 12.72
N VAL A 59 10.97 -17.47 12.96
CA VAL A 59 10.56 -16.33 13.81
C VAL A 59 9.14 -15.79 13.53
N TRP A 60 8.69 -15.79 12.27
CA TRP A 60 7.35 -15.33 11.90
C TRP A 60 6.21 -16.24 12.42
N CYS A 61 6.51 -17.41 12.96
CA CYS A 61 5.54 -18.31 13.56
C CYS A 61 5.16 -17.89 15.00
N TYR A 62 6.07 -17.26 15.75
CA TYR A 62 5.89 -17.03 17.19
C TYR A 62 6.20 -15.60 17.68
N TRP A 63 6.71 -14.71 16.82
CA TRP A 63 6.95 -13.31 17.21
C TRP A 63 5.67 -12.62 17.70
N ALA A 64 5.83 -11.55 18.49
CA ALA A 64 4.72 -10.77 19.03
C ALA A 64 3.65 -10.35 18.00
N PHE A 65 4.00 -10.02 16.75
CA PHE A 65 3.06 -9.55 15.73
C PHE A 65 2.08 -10.62 15.25
N PRO A 66 2.53 -11.81 14.78
CA PRO A 66 1.62 -12.91 14.44
C PRO A 66 0.84 -13.38 15.67
N THR A 67 1.48 -13.43 16.84
CA THR A 67 0.83 -13.81 18.10
C THR A 67 -0.24 -12.81 18.53
N GLU A 68 0.02 -11.51 18.46
CA GLU A 68 -0.93 -10.44 18.76
C GLU A 68 -2.09 -10.43 17.78
N ARG A 69 -1.81 -10.65 16.48
CA ARG A 69 -2.86 -10.80 15.47
C ARG A 69 -3.74 -12.01 15.76
N PHE A 70 -3.15 -13.13 16.18
CA PHE A 70 -3.88 -14.32 16.59
C PHE A 70 -4.72 -14.06 17.85
N CYS A 71 -4.13 -13.49 18.90
CA CYS A 71 -4.84 -13.09 20.12
C CYS A 71 -5.99 -12.11 19.83
N GLY A 72 -5.77 -11.14 18.94
CA GLY A 72 -6.81 -10.22 18.47
C GLY A 72 -7.98 -10.92 17.76
N SER A 73 -7.77 -12.11 17.19
CA SER A 73 -8.84 -12.95 16.64
C SER A 73 -9.55 -13.80 17.69
N LEU A 74 -8.88 -14.12 18.81
CA LEU A 74 -9.44 -14.88 19.92
C LEU A 74 -10.34 -14.01 20.82
N LEU A 75 -9.96 -12.75 21.06
CA LEU A 75 -10.72 -11.85 21.94
C LEU A 75 -12.21 -11.72 21.53
N PRO A 76 -12.56 -11.50 20.24
CA PRO A 76 -13.96 -11.47 19.81
C PRO A 76 -14.69 -12.81 19.97
N ALA A 77 -13.97 -13.93 20.04
CA ALA A 77 -14.54 -15.26 20.22
C ALA A 77 -14.95 -15.54 21.67
N ILE A 78 -14.38 -14.84 22.65
CA ILE A 78 -14.74 -14.96 24.06
C ILE A 78 -16.05 -14.20 24.30
N LYS A 79 -17.17 -14.89 24.12
CA LYS A 79 -18.52 -14.33 24.33
C LYS A 79 -18.96 -14.31 25.80
N SER A 80 -18.28 -15.09 26.66
CA SER A 80 -18.57 -15.17 28.09
C SER A 80 -17.28 -15.09 28.90
N GLN A 81 -17.24 -14.17 29.86
CA GLN A 81 -16.11 -14.05 30.80
C GLN A 81 -16.08 -15.19 31.81
N LYS A 82 -17.23 -15.82 32.10
CA LYS A 82 -17.32 -16.94 33.06
C LYS A 82 -16.78 -18.25 32.48
N HIS A 83 -16.91 -18.43 31.17
CA HIS A 83 -16.54 -19.67 30.48
C HIS A 83 -15.71 -19.40 29.21
N PRO A 84 -14.52 -18.78 29.35
CA PRO A 84 -13.72 -18.35 28.19
C PRO A 84 -13.23 -19.52 27.35
N TYR A 85 -12.75 -20.59 27.99
CA TYR A 85 -12.23 -21.78 27.29
C TYR A 85 -13.31 -22.48 26.46
N ALA A 86 -14.51 -22.67 27.00
CA ALA A 86 -15.63 -23.23 26.24
C ALA A 86 -15.99 -22.38 25.01
N CYS A 87 -15.97 -21.05 25.13
CA CYS A 87 -16.19 -20.17 23.98
C CYS A 87 -15.11 -20.33 22.91
N LEU A 88 -13.83 -20.50 23.31
CA LEU A 88 -12.74 -20.73 22.38
C LEU A 88 -12.83 -22.11 21.72
N ASP A 89 -13.15 -23.17 22.47
CA ASP A 89 -13.34 -24.52 21.94
C ASP A 89 -14.46 -24.55 20.90
N HIS A 90 -15.61 -23.93 21.22
CA HIS A 90 -16.70 -23.78 20.26
C HIS A 90 -16.26 -23.01 19.02
N ARG A 91 -15.50 -21.92 19.17
CA ARG A 91 -14.99 -21.16 18.02
C ARG A 91 -14.10 -21.99 17.11
N VAL A 92 -13.19 -22.78 17.70
CA VAL A 92 -12.31 -23.67 16.94
C VAL A 92 -13.13 -24.75 16.23
N GLN A 93 -14.09 -25.35 16.94
CA GLN A 93 -15.01 -26.33 16.35
C GLN A 93 -15.80 -25.74 15.18
N ASP A 94 -16.37 -24.54 15.33
CA ASP A 94 -17.10 -23.84 14.26
C ASP A 94 -16.21 -23.58 13.04
N LEU A 95 -14.96 -23.17 13.26
CA LEU A 95 -13.99 -22.96 12.19
C LEU A 95 -13.65 -24.27 11.45
N SER A 96 -13.41 -25.34 12.19
CA SER A 96 -13.11 -26.66 11.63
C SER A 96 -14.30 -27.21 10.84
N GLN A 97 -15.52 -27.10 11.37
CA GLN A 97 -16.74 -27.54 10.68
C GLN A 97 -16.98 -26.71 9.41
N LEU A 98 -16.83 -25.39 9.49
CA LEU A 98 -16.96 -24.52 8.31
C LEU A 98 -15.90 -24.85 7.25
N LEU A 99 -14.66 -25.11 7.65
CA LEU A 99 -13.59 -25.51 6.74
C LEU A 99 -13.89 -26.87 6.09
N GLN A 100 -14.37 -27.84 6.87
CA GLN A 100 -14.76 -29.15 6.36
C GLN A 100 -15.89 -29.02 5.33
N ILE A 101 -16.90 -28.19 5.59
CA ILE A 101 -17.99 -27.90 4.63
C ILE A 101 -17.43 -27.25 3.36
N LYS A 102 -16.54 -26.25 3.49
CA LYS A 102 -15.88 -25.60 2.35
C LYS A 102 -15.16 -26.61 1.46
N VAL A 103 -14.44 -27.56 2.06
CA VAL A 103 -13.65 -28.56 1.32
C VAL A 103 -14.54 -29.62 0.69
N ILE A 104 -15.46 -30.23 1.45
CA ILE A 104 -16.32 -31.33 0.97
C ILE A 104 -17.20 -30.87 -0.20
N PHE A 105 -17.76 -29.66 -0.10
CA PHE A 105 -18.71 -29.15 -1.09
C PHE A 105 -18.08 -28.18 -2.09
N GLY A 106 -16.77 -27.93 -2.03
CA GLY A 106 -16.09 -26.98 -2.90
C GLY A 106 -16.54 -25.52 -2.72
N LEU A 107 -17.09 -25.17 -1.56
CA LEU A 107 -17.69 -23.86 -1.27
C LEU A 107 -16.67 -22.82 -0.76
N THR A 108 -15.38 -23.02 -1.01
CA THR A 108 -14.32 -22.13 -0.51
C THR A 108 -14.54 -20.69 -0.94
N ASP A 109 -14.84 -20.49 -2.23
CA ASP A 109 -15.15 -19.18 -2.76
C ASP A 109 -16.50 -18.70 -2.23
N ASP A 110 -17.56 -19.52 -2.32
CA ASP A 110 -18.93 -19.19 -1.91
C ASP A 110 -19.05 -18.69 -0.47
N LEU A 111 -18.33 -19.32 0.45
CA LEU A 111 -18.29 -18.99 1.86
C LEU A 111 -17.09 -18.11 2.25
N ASP A 112 -16.42 -17.47 1.29
CA ASP A 112 -15.49 -16.38 1.57
C ASP A 112 -16.26 -15.07 1.85
N LEU A 113 -16.37 -14.74 3.13
CA LEU A 113 -16.99 -13.50 3.61
C LEU A 113 -15.98 -12.34 3.71
N SER A 114 -14.77 -12.51 3.17
CA SER A 114 -13.78 -11.44 3.19
C SER A 114 -14.29 -10.23 2.42
N ASP A 115 -13.88 -9.03 2.87
CA ASP A 115 -14.16 -7.78 2.15
C ASP A 115 -13.75 -7.86 0.68
N ARG A 116 -12.74 -8.69 0.34
CA ARG A 116 -12.28 -8.88 -1.04
C ARG A 116 -13.36 -9.47 -1.92
N LYS A 117 -14.07 -10.51 -1.46
CA LYS A 117 -15.17 -11.10 -2.23
C LYS A 117 -16.40 -10.20 -2.28
N ALA A 118 -16.70 -9.46 -1.21
CA ALA A 118 -17.78 -8.48 -1.22
C ALA A 118 -17.53 -7.32 -2.21
N VAL A 119 -16.26 -6.97 -2.42
CA VAL A 119 -15.82 -5.88 -3.31
C VAL A 119 -15.95 -6.24 -4.79
N MET A 120 -15.61 -7.47 -5.19
CA MET A 120 -15.50 -7.88 -6.60
C MET A 120 -16.80 -7.74 -7.43
N PRO A 121 -18.00 -8.15 -6.95
CA PRO A 121 -19.24 -8.03 -7.72
C PRO A 121 -19.67 -6.58 -7.97
N SER A 122 -19.24 -5.65 -7.11
CA SER A 122 -19.56 -4.23 -7.21
C SER A 122 -18.55 -3.42 -8.02
N GLY A 123 -17.42 -4.05 -8.40
CA GLY A 123 -16.35 -3.43 -9.16
C GLY A 123 -16.75 -3.15 -10.61
N VAL A 124 -16.42 -1.97 -11.10
CA VAL A 124 -16.63 -1.56 -12.50
C VAL A 124 -15.29 -1.59 -13.22
N LEU A 125 -15.22 -2.34 -14.32
CA LEU A 125 -14.13 -2.26 -15.29
C LEU A 125 -14.31 -1.02 -16.16
N GLN A 126 -13.29 -0.18 -16.24
CA GLN A 126 -13.29 0.94 -17.17
C GLN A 126 -12.66 0.50 -18.50
N PRO A 127 -13.25 0.82 -19.67
CA PRO A 127 -12.63 0.51 -20.95
C PRO A 127 -11.21 1.11 -21.04
N GLY A 128 -10.25 0.31 -21.52
CA GLY A 128 -8.83 0.68 -21.56
C GLY A 128 -8.03 0.34 -20.30
N TYR A 129 -8.69 -0.02 -19.19
CA TYR A 129 -8.05 -0.38 -17.93
C TYR A 129 -8.49 -1.78 -17.47
N THR A 130 -7.93 -2.81 -18.10
CA THR A 130 -8.28 -4.22 -17.82
C THR A 130 -7.62 -4.77 -16.56
N GLU A 131 -6.59 -4.10 -16.04
CA GLU A 131 -5.81 -4.58 -14.90
C GLU A 131 -6.30 -4.07 -13.54
N LEU A 132 -7.40 -3.30 -13.50
CA LEU A 132 -7.92 -2.70 -12.27
C LEU A 132 -9.44 -2.68 -12.25
N LEU A 133 -10.01 -2.62 -11.04
CA LEU A 133 -11.44 -2.50 -10.79
C LEU A 133 -11.72 -1.27 -9.93
N LEU A 134 -12.65 -0.43 -10.36
CA LEU A 134 -13.13 0.71 -9.57
C LEU A 134 -14.30 0.28 -8.68
N VAL A 135 -14.20 0.55 -7.39
CA VAL A 135 -15.04 -0.06 -6.37
C VAL A 135 -15.76 1.02 -5.55
N PRO A 136 -17.01 0.79 -5.12
CA PRO A 136 -17.74 1.71 -4.24
C PRO A 136 -16.98 2.07 -2.95
N PRO A 137 -17.31 3.22 -2.31
CA PRO A 137 -18.41 4.12 -2.63
C PRO A 137 -18.21 4.86 -3.95
N ARG A 138 -19.30 5.19 -4.64
CA ARG A 138 -19.27 5.97 -5.90
C ARG A 138 -20.14 7.20 -5.77
N THR A 139 -19.65 8.33 -6.28
CA THR A 139 -20.35 9.61 -6.23
C THR A 139 -20.30 10.28 -7.61
N SER A 140 -21.45 10.80 -8.05
CA SER A 140 -21.57 11.62 -9.25
C SER A 140 -21.72 13.08 -8.84
N SER A 141 -20.66 13.69 -8.31
CA SER A 141 -20.65 15.10 -7.95
C SER A 141 -19.98 15.93 -9.05
N ALA A 142 -20.49 17.15 -9.27
CA ALA A 142 -19.80 18.10 -10.12
C ALA A 142 -18.42 18.44 -9.52
N PHE A 143 -17.39 18.45 -10.36
CA PHE A 143 -16.06 18.84 -9.91
C PHE A 143 -16.04 20.25 -9.31
N SER A 144 -15.33 20.38 -8.20
CA SER A 144 -14.95 21.68 -7.67
C SER A 144 -14.13 22.46 -8.69
N VAL A 145 -14.11 23.79 -8.57
CA VAL A 145 -13.35 24.66 -9.49
C VAL A 145 -11.87 24.28 -9.53
N SER A 146 -11.29 23.93 -8.37
CA SER A 146 -9.89 23.51 -8.27
C SER A 146 -9.63 22.16 -8.93
N LEU A 147 -10.51 21.17 -8.73
CA LEU A 147 -10.37 19.84 -9.33
C LEU A 147 -10.51 19.90 -10.84
N ARG A 148 -11.49 20.66 -11.35
CA ARG A 148 -11.69 20.88 -12.79
C ARG A 148 -10.45 21.45 -13.46
N LYS A 149 -9.83 22.46 -12.85
CA LYS A 149 -8.57 23.05 -13.34
C LYS A 149 -7.45 22.01 -13.40
N LYS A 150 -7.27 21.19 -12.36
CA LYS A 150 -6.23 20.16 -12.34
C LYS A 150 -6.43 19.10 -13.42
N VAL A 151 -7.67 18.64 -13.61
CA VAL A 151 -8.01 17.70 -14.69
C VAL A 151 -7.80 18.35 -16.06
N ALA A 152 -8.23 19.59 -16.25
CA ALA A 152 -8.00 20.33 -17.49
C ALA A 152 -6.51 20.52 -17.79
N THR A 153 -5.68 20.85 -16.78
CA THR A 153 -4.22 20.94 -16.93
C THR A 153 -3.63 19.60 -17.37
N TYR A 154 -4.08 18.50 -16.77
CA TYR A 154 -3.66 17.15 -17.15
C TYR A 154 -4.00 16.84 -18.61
N LEU A 155 -5.23 17.12 -19.05
CA LEU A 155 -5.66 16.89 -20.43
C LEU A 155 -4.89 17.78 -21.42
N CYS A 156 -4.72 19.05 -21.10
CA CYS A 156 -3.97 20.00 -21.91
C CYS A 156 -2.52 19.55 -22.12
N THR A 157 -1.90 19.00 -21.07
CA THR A 157 -0.50 18.56 -21.11
C THR A 157 -0.31 17.26 -21.88
N ASN A 158 -1.21 16.27 -21.71
CA ASN A 158 -1.02 14.93 -22.28
C ASN A 158 -1.65 14.74 -23.66
N TYR A 159 -2.63 15.58 -24.03
CA TYR A 159 -3.34 15.49 -25.32
C TYR A 159 -3.13 16.73 -26.19
N GLU A 160 -2.10 17.53 -25.88
CA GLU A 160 -1.67 18.70 -26.66
C GLU A 160 -2.81 19.66 -27.03
N LEU A 161 -3.77 19.86 -26.11
CA LEU A 161 -4.88 20.78 -26.34
C LEU A 161 -4.33 22.21 -26.38
N GLY A 162 -4.66 22.95 -27.44
CA GLY A 162 -4.05 24.25 -27.71
C GLY A 162 -4.29 25.32 -26.63
N THR A 163 -5.36 25.22 -25.83
CA THR A 163 -5.64 26.22 -24.77
C THR A 163 -6.35 25.60 -23.57
N MET A 164 -6.00 26.05 -22.35
CA MET A 164 -6.65 25.64 -21.09
C MET A 164 -8.18 25.82 -21.10
N LYS A 165 -8.69 26.88 -21.74
CA LYS A 165 -10.13 27.12 -21.90
C LYS A 165 -10.82 26.00 -22.69
N GLN A 166 -10.17 25.47 -23.72
CA GLN A 166 -10.69 24.33 -24.49
C GLN A 166 -10.68 23.07 -23.62
N ALA A 167 -9.61 22.82 -22.87
CA ALA A 167 -9.53 21.69 -21.94
C ALA A 167 -10.65 21.73 -20.89
N GLU A 168 -10.90 22.88 -20.26
CA GLU A 168 -12.00 23.04 -19.29
C GLU A 168 -13.39 22.82 -19.92
N GLN A 169 -13.60 23.23 -21.17
CA GLN A 169 -14.83 22.95 -21.91
C GLN A 169 -15.04 21.46 -22.13
N HIS A 170 -13.98 20.72 -22.50
CA HIS A 170 -14.05 19.27 -22.63
C HIS A 170 -14.33 18.58 -21.29
N VAL A 171 -13.70 19.00 -20.20
CA VAL A 171 -13.99 18.47 -18.85
C VAL A 171 -15.44 18.73 -18.45
N SER A 172 -16.00 19.89 -18.79
CA SER A 172 -17.38 20.25 -18.45
C SER A 172 -18.42 19.45 -19.26
N ARG A 173 -18.05 18.98 -20.45
CA ARG A 173 -18.89 18.09 -21.30
C ARG A 173 -18.69 16.62 -20.98
N ALA A 174 -17.65 16.27 -20.24
CA ALA A 174 -17.32 14.90 -19.90
C ALA A 174 -18.27 14.36 -18.82
N THR A 175 -18.50 13.05 -18.86
CA THR A 175 -19.15 12.35 -17.74
C THR A 175 -18.07 11.91 -16.75
N SER A 176 -18.23 12.27 -15.47
CA SER A 176 -17.29 11.92 -14.41
C SER A 176 -17.97 11.17 -13.28
N LEU A 177 -17.36 10.08 -12.83
CA LEU A 177 -17.74 9.35 -11.62
C LEU A 177 -16.54 9.25 -10.68
N GLU A 178 -16.74 9.59 -9.42
CA GLU A 178 -15.71 9.47 -8.38
C GLU A 178 -15.89 8.15 -7.63
N TYR A 179 -14.78 7.48 -7.30
CA TYR A 179 -14.75 6.19 -6.61
C TYR A 179 -13.88 6.24 -5.34
N GLY A 180 -14.33 5.55 -4.30
CA GLY A 180 -13.67 5.49 -3.00
C GLY A 180 -12.60 4.41 -2.89
N LYS A 181 -12.62 3.40 -3.77
CA LYS A 181 -11.70 2.26 -3.72
C LYS A 181 -11.27 1.86 -5.14
N MET A 182 -10.03 1.38 -5.27
CA MET A 182 -9.52 0.77 -6.48
C MET A 182 -8.88 -0.57 -6.13
N TYR A 183 -9.33 -1.64 -6.77
CA TYR A 183 -8.76 -2.98 -6.59
C TYR A 183 -7.82 -3.32 -7.74
N LEU A 184 -6.65 -3.87 -7.38
CA LEU A 184 -5.63 -4.37 -8.29
C LEU A 184 -5.59 -5.90 -8.17
N PRO A 185 -6.25 -6.66 -9.07
CA PRO A 185 -6.36 -8.11 -9.00
C PRO A 185 -4.99 -8.81 -8.93
N VAL A 186 -4.06 -8.39 -9.79
CA VAL A 186 -2.70 -8.99 -9.89
C VAL A 186 -1.94 -8.91 -8.56
N LYS A 187 -2.18 -7.86 -7.76
CA LYS A 187 -1.49 -7.63 -6.48
C LYS A 187 -2.31 -8.03 -5.27
N ALA A 188 -3.55 -8.49 -5.49
CA ALA A 188 -4.56 -8.72 -4.46
C ALA A 188 -4.61 -7.55 -3.45
N ALA A 189 -4.57 -6.32 -3.97
CA ALA A 189 -4.45 -5.09 -3.18
C ALA A 189 -5.63 -4.16 -3.44
N ILE A 190 -6.16 -3.55 -2.38
CA ILE A 190 -7.19 -2.52 -2.47
C ILE A 190 -6.55 -1.20 -2.02
N ILE A 191 -6.64 -0.18 -2.87
CA ILE A 191 -6.21 1.18 -2.58
C ILE A 191 -7.45 2.00 -2.22
N HIS A 192 -7.31 2.81 -1.18
CA HIS A 192 -8.38 3.65 -0.66
C HIS A 192 -8.19 5.11 -1.09
N ALA A 193 -9.28 5.75 -1.52
CA ALA A 193 -9.32 7.19 -1.71
C ALA A 193 -9.73 7.86 -0.39
N SER A 194 -8.82 8.62 0.21
CA SER A 194 -8.98 9.12 1.58
C SER A 194 -10.11 10.13 1.76
N GLU A 195 -10.53 10.83 0.71
CA GLU A 195 -11.60 11.85 0.82
C GLU A 195 -13.02 11.29 0.64
N LEU A 196 -13.17 10.14 -0.01
CA LEU A 196 -14.49 9.54 -0.26
C LEU A 196 -14.91 8.52 0.80
N LEU A 197 -13.97 8.07 1.64
CA LEU A 197 -14.25 7.12 2.71
C LEU A 197 -14.58 7.88 4.00
N GLN A 198 -15.71 7.56 4.61
CA GLN A 198 -16.14 8.18 5.87
C GLN A 198 -15.26 7.70 7.04
N SER A 199 -15.07 8.58 8.03
CA SER A 199 -14.24 8.38 9.22
C SER A 199 -14.57 7.09 10.01
N ALA A 200 -15.84 6.64 9.95
CA ALA A 200 -16.32 5.42 10.59
C ALA A 200 -15.81 4.13 9.93
N GLU A 201 -15.47 4.15 8.63
CA GLU A 201 -14.77 3.04 7.96
C GLU A 201 -13.26 3.03 8.25
N THR A 202 -12.71 4.10 8.85
CA THR A 202 -11.27 4.27 9.12
C THR A 202 -10.86 4.11 10.58
N SER A 203 -11.79 4.06 11.55
CA SER A 203 -11.44 4.05 12.98
C SER A 203 -10.71 2.78 13.44
N ASP A 204 -10.81 1.69 12.68
CA ASP A 204 -10.16 0.40 12.97
C ASP A 204 -9.33 -0.14 11.78
N ARG A 205 -9.08 0.70 10.75
CA ARG A 205 -8.42 0.27 9.51
C ARG A 205 -7.06 0.90 9.32
N ARG A 206 -6.10 0.03 8.96
CA ARG A 206 -4.82 0.41 8.36
C ARG A 206 -5.08 1.34 7.16
N ASP A 207 -4.39 2.48 7.15
CA ASP A 207 -4.52 3.47 6.09
C ASP A 207 -3.90 2.96 4.77
N ALA A 208 -4.75 2.48 3.87
CA ALA A 208 -4.38 1.97 2.54
C ALA A 208 -4.50 3.03 1.43
N SER A 209 -4.39 4.33 1.78
CA SER A 209 -4.46 5.42 0.81
C SER A 209 -3.10 5.82 0.23
N PHE A 210 -1.98 5.36 0.80
CA PHE A 210 -0.65 5.72 0.32
C PHE A 210 -0.17 4.77 -0.77
N VAL A 211 0.37 5.34 -1.84
CA VAL A 211 0.85 4.61 -3.02
C VAL A 211 2.23 5.06 -3.46
N GLN A 212 2.94 4.14 -4.10
CA GLN A 212 4.13 4.38 -4.88
C GLN A 212 3.73 4.53 -6.34
N PHE A 213 4.27 5.53 -7.03
CA PHE A 213 4.00 5.73 -8.44
C PHE A 213 5.23 6.27 -9.17
N LYS A 214 5.33 5.97 -10.47
CA LYS A 214 6.41 6.48 -11.33
C LYS A 214 5.99 7.80 -11.95
N GLN A 215 6.80 8.83 -11.81
CA GLN A 215 6.56 10.14 -12.42
C GLN A 215 7.77 10.58 -13.24
N VAL A 216 7.52 11.24 -14.36
CA VAL A 216 8.58 11.91 -15.13
C VAL A 216 8.74 13.33 -14.60
N ILE A 217 9.94 13.67 -14.14
CA ILE A 217 10.28 14.98 -13.57
C ILE A 217 11.41 15.60 -14.40
N ARG A 218 11.40 16.93 -14.57
CA ARG A 218 12.54 17.64 -15.16
C ARG A 218 13.71 17.66 -14.18
N ALA A 219 14.90 17.29 -14.66
CA ALA A 219 16.13 17.45 -13.90
C ALA A 219 16.46 18.94 -13.75
N ASN A 220 16.71 19.41 -12.52
CA ASN A 220 17.03 20.81 -12.21
C ASN A 220 18.47 21.21 -12.57
N ASN A 221 19.22 20.42 -13.35
CA ASN A 221 20.61 20.76 -13.71
C ASN A 221 20.67 21.67 -14.95
N ASN A 222 21.33 22.80 -14.75
CA ASN A 222 21.07 24.08 -15.39
C ASN A 222 21.55 24.24 -16.86
N GLN A 223 21.64 23.18 -17.66
CA GLN A 223 22.05 23.32 -19.07
C GLN A 223 21.34 22.42 -20.09
N LEU A 224 20.67 21.34 -19.68
CA LEU A 224 19.72 20.61 -20.53
C LEU A 224 18.65 19.98 -19.64
N SER A 225 17.39 20.38 -19.83
CA SER A 225 16.26 19.88 -19.05
C SER A 225 15.91 18.43 -19.45
N ARG A 226 16.76 17.50 -19.00
CA ARG A 226 16.55 16.07 -19.20
C ARG A 226 15.35 15.62 -18.37
N LEU A 227 14.43 14.90 -18.99
CA LEU A 227 13.31 14.25 -18.33
C LEU A 227 13.80 12.95 -17.67
N ILE A 228 13.59 12.80 -16.37
CA ILE A 228 14.00 11.64 -15.58
C ILE A 228 12.76 10.96 -15.03
N LYS A 229 12.65 9.64 -15.22
CA LYS A 229 11.66 8.81 -14.52
C LYS A 229 12.11 8.65 -13.07
N LYS A 230 11.32 9.17 -12.12
CA LYS A 230 11.57 9.08 -10.68
C LYS A 230 10.42 8.35 -10.00
N THR A 231 10.77 7.48 -9.05
CA THR A 231 9.80 6.88 -8.14
C THR A 231 9.40 7.91 -7.08
N SER A 232 8.10 8.16 -7.01
CA SER A 232 7.47 9.10 -6.09
C SER A 232 6.46 8.36 -5.21
N TYR A 233 6.05 9.01 -4.13
CA TYR A 233 5.06 8.49 -3.19
C TYR A 233 4.01 9.56 -2.91
N GLY A 234 2.81 9.16 -2.53
CA GLY A 234 1.74 10.10 -2.24
C GLY A 234 0.50 9.44 -1.67
N GLN A 235 -0.37 10.26 -1.10
CA GLN A 235 -1.68 9.85 -0.64
C GLN A 235 -2.70 9.99 -1.76
N VAL A 236 -3.46 8.94 -2.04
CA VAL A 236 -4.59 9.00 -2.97
C VAL A 236 -5.79 9.62 -2.27
N LEU A 237 -6.24 10.74 -2.81
CA LEU A 237 -7.39 11.48 -2.31
C LEU A 237 -8.68 11.00 -2.97
N ARG A 238 -8.67 10.80 -4.30
CA ARG A 238 -9.85 10.43 -5.12
C ARG A 238 -9.47 9.62 -6.36
N PHE A 239 -10.31 8.67 -6.75
CA PHE A 239 -10.30 8.07 -8.09
C PHE A 239 -11.41 8.66 -8.93
N ILE A 240 -11.14 8.94 -10.21
CA ILE A 240 -12.03 9.64 -11.13
C ILE A 240 -12.09 8.86 -12.44
N ALA A 241 -13.22 8.21 -12.71
CA ALA A 241 -13.52 7.68 -14.03
C ALA A 241 -14.09 8.81 -14.90
N LEU A 242 -13.35 9.21 -15.92
CA LEU A 242 -13.71 10.29 -16.83
C LEU A 242 -14.01 9.71 -18.22
N THR A 243 -15.15 10.06 -18.80
CA THR A 243 -15.51 9.71 -20.17
C THR A 243 -15.60 10.97 -21.01
N LEU A 244 -14.67 11.10 -21.95
CA LEU A 244 -14.57 12.21 -22.90
C LEU A 244 -15.25 11.83 -24.21
N VAL A 245 -15.94 12.81 -24.80
CA VAL A 245 -16.71 12.68 -26.04
C VAL A 245 -16.27 13.74 -27.05
N PRO A 246 -16.53 13.54 -28.36
CA PRO A 246 -16.34 14.55 -29.39
C PRO A 246 -16.94 15.91 -28.99
N PRO A 247 -16.25 17.04 -29.28
CA PRO A 247 -15.13 17.21 -30.21
C PRO A 247 -13.72 17.02 -29.60
N PHE A 248 -13.56 16.27 -28.52
CA PHE A 248 -12.23 15.95 -27.97
C PHE A 248 -11.36 15.21 -29.02
N PRO A 249 -10.07 15.57 -29.19
CA PRO A 249 -9.18 14.88 -30.12
C PRO A 249 -8.78 13.51 -29.54
N ILE A 250 -9.54 12.47 -29.90
CA ILE A 250 -9.32 11.11 -29.43
C ILE A 250 -8.25 10.43 -30.31
N PRO A 251 -7.12 9.95 -29.75
CA PRO A 251 -6.01 9.39 -30.52
C PRO A 251 -6.40 8.20 -31.41
N ASP A 252 -7.28 7.34 -30.91
CA ASP A 252 -7.64 6.07 -31.57
C ASP A 252 -8.79 6.23 -32.59
N GLY A 253 -9.26 7.45 -32.85
CA GLY A 253 -10.40 7.72 -33.74
C GLY A 253 -11.74 7.17 -33.23
N SER A 254 -11.79 6.67 -32.00
CA SER A 254 -13.00 6.13 -31.37
C SER A 254 -13.98 7.24 -31.00
N LYS A 255 -15.24 6.86 -30.72
CA LYS A 255 -16.31 7.82 -30.35
C LYS A 255 -16.20 8.33 -28.92
N THR A 256 -15.48 7.63 -28.05
CA THR A 256 -15.36 7.96 -26.63
C THR A 256 -13.98 7.58 -26.11
N LEU A 257 -13.39 8.44 -25.29
CA LEU A 257 -12.15 8.15 -24.57
C LEU A 257 -12.45 8.00 -23.08
N HIS A 258 -12.10 6.85 -22.53
CA HIS A 258 -12.26 6.56 -21.11
C HIS A 258 -10.91 6.70 -20.41
N LEU A 259 -10.87 7.48 -19.33
CA LEU A 259 -9.68 7.69 -18.51
C LEU A 259 -10.01 7.35 -17.05
N VAL A 260 -9.03 6.78 -16.36
CA VAL A 260 -9.07 6.63 -14.91
C VAL A 260 -7.95 7.47 -14.33
N LEU A 261 -8.35 8.60 -13.73
CA LEU A 261 -7.45 9.57 -13.14
C LEU A 261 -7.50 9.44 -11.61
N THR A 262 -6.41 9.81 -10.96
CA THR A 262 -6.29 9.86 -9.51
C THR A 262 -5.80 11.22 -9.06
N LEU A 263 -6.44 11.78 -8.04
CA LEU A 263 -5.95 12.94 -7.32
C LEU A 263 -5.00 12.45 -6.24
N ILE A 264 -3.71 12.70 -6.41
CA ILE A 264 -2.66 12.28 -5.47
C ILE A 264 -2.10 13.51 -4.79
N GLN A 265 -1.88 13.43 -3.48
CA GLN A 265 -1.11 14.39 -2.70
C GLN A 265 0.30 13.83 -2.49
N PRO A 266 1.31 14.26 -3.27
CA PRO A 266 2.66 13.71 -3.17
C PRO A 266 3.30 14.00 -1.82
N VAL A 267 4.14 13.10 -1.34
CA VAL A 267 4.97 13.34 -0.16
C VAL A 267 6.29 13.98 -0.55
N LEU A 268 6.78 14.90 0.28
CA LEU A 268 8.09 15.51 0.12
C LEU A 268 9.10 14.71 0.92
N LEU A 269 9.87 13.88 0.22
CA LEU A 269 10.92 13.06 0.84
C LEU A 269 12.03 13.94 1.39
N ILE A 270 12.39 13.72 2.64
CA ILE A 270 13.50 14.40 3.31
C ILE A 270 14.80 13.60 3.12
N GLY A 271 14.68 12.27 3.02
CA GLY A 271 15.81 11.38 2.79
C GLY A 271 15.40 9.92 2.90
N GLN A 272 16.39 9.07 3.18
CA GLN A 272 16.21 7.65 3.46
C GLN A 272 16.92 7.28 4.77
N ASN A 273 16.40 6.29 5.49
CA ASN A 273 17.08 5.72 6.64
C ASN A 273 18.17 4.70 6.22
N THR A 274 18.87 4.12 7.18
CA THR A 274 19.91 3.09 6.96
C THR A 274 19.41 1.87 6.18
N PHE A 275 18.10 1.60 6.24
CA PHE A 275 17.44 0.50 5.50
C PHE A 275 16.91 0.94 4.12
N SER A 276 17.36 2.08 3.60
CA SER A 276 16.88 2.68 2.34
C SER A 276 15.36 2.95 2.30
N GLN A 277 14.73 3.07 3.47
CA GLN A 277 13.31 3.41 3.56
C GLN A 277 13.14 4.93 3.48
N PRO A 278 12.30 5.44 2.57
CA PRO A 278 12.07 6.87 2.43
C PRO A 278 11.33 7.44 3.64
N HIS A 279 11.74 8.62 4.10
CA HIS A 279 11.03 9.35 5.15
C HIS A 279 10.53 10.71 4.66
N TYR A 280 9.41 11.16 5.23
CA TYR A 280 8.79 12.44 4.93
C TYR A 280 8.14 13.04 6.18
N ARG A 281 8.04 14.37 6.20
CA ARG A 281 7.31 15.13 7.24
C ARG A 281 6.08 15.82 6.69
N THR A 282 6.19 16.31 5.45
CA THR A 282 5.19 17.16 4.81
C THR A 282 4.83 16.63 3.42
N THR A 283 3.66 17.00 2.96
CA THR A 283 3.14 16.69 1.62
C THR A 283 3.08 17.95 0.75
N SER A 284 3.17 17.81 -0.56
CA SER A 284 3.03 18.92 -1.50
C SER A 284 1.57 19.17 -1.89
N ALA A 285 1.35 20.15 -2.78
CA ALA A 285 0.06 20.34 -3.43
C ALA A 285 -0.35 19.08 -4.22
N SER A 286 -1.64 18.77 -4.22
CA SER A 286 -2.16 17.60 -4.94
C SER A 286 -2.13 17.79 -6.46
N ILE A 287 -1.85 16.70 -7.17
CA ILE A 287 -1.71 16.62 -8.62
C ILE A 287 -2.68 15.56 -9.17
N ILE A 288 -3.02 15.69 -10.45
CA ILE A 288 -3.77 14.67 -11.19
C ILE A 288 -2.78 13.83 -11.98
N VAL A 289 -2.89 12.51 -11.82
CA VAL A 289 -2.10 11.52 -12.57
C VAL A 289 -3.08 10.48 -13.11
N ASP A 290 -2.70 9.84 -14.22
CA ASP A 290 -3.33 8.56 -14.60
C ASP A 290 -3.10 7.51 -13.49
N VAL A 291 -3.95 6.50 -13.39
CA VAL A 291 -3.72 5.41 -12.43
C VAL A 291 -2.65 4.42 -12.87
N THR A 292 -2.36 4.33 -14.17
CA THR A 292 -1.38 3.39 -14.76
C THR A 292 0.01 3.44 -14.10
N PRO A 293 0.58 4.62 -13.75
CA PRO A 293 1.89 4.69 -13.11
C PRO A 293 1.89 4.27 -11.63
N ILE A 294 0.74 3.99 -11.01
CA ILE A 294 0.67 3.47 -9.64
C ILE A 294 1.22 2.06 -9.63
N THR A 295 2.32 1.86 -8.91
CA THR A 295 2.93 0.55 -8.78
C THR A 295 2.35 -0.18 -7.58
N ASP A 296 2.48 0.36 -6.37
CA ASP A 296 2.21 -0.41 -5.15
C ASP A 296 1.54 0.41 -4.05
N VAL A 297 0.87 -0.30 -3.12
CA VAL A 297 0.37 0.27 -1.87
C VAL A 297 1.50 0.31 -0.85
N VAL A 298 1.61 1.42 -0.13
CA VAL A 298 2.71 1.69 0.79
C VAL A 298 2.15 1.91 2.20
N GLY A 299 2.73 1.21 3.17
CA GLY A 299 2.45 1.47 4.58
C GLY A 299 3.25 2.67 5.09
N ARG A 300 2.83 3.25 6.20
CA ARG A 300 3.57 4.33 6.88
C ARG A 300 3.60 4.08 8.37
N VAL A 301 4.77 4.32 8.97
CA VAL A 301 5.00 4.17 10.41
C VAL A 301 5.65 5.46 10.92
N ARG A 302 5.25 5.93 12.10
CA ARG A 302 5.93 7.06 12.73
C ARG A 302 7.19 6.56 13.42
N ASP A 303 8.30 7.23 13.15
CA ASP A 303 9.53 7.07 13.91
C ASP A 303 9.46 7.90 15.22
N SER A 304 10.33 7.56 16.15
CA SER A 304 10.62 8.26 17.41
C SER A 304 10.89 9.77 17.23
N SER A 305 11.49 10.16 16.09
CA SER A 305 11.71 11.55 15.69
C SER A 305 10.42 12.31 15.32
N GLY A 306 9.29 11.62 15.18
CA GLY A 306 8.01 12.17 14.74
C GLY A 306 7.83 12.17 13.22
N ASP A 307 8.85 11.80 12.45
CA ASP A 307 8.80 11.69 10.99
C ASP A 307 8.09 10.40 10.54
N TRP A 308 7.50 10.44 9.35
CA TRP A 308 6.86 9.27 8.75
C TRP A 308 7.83 8.49 7.88
N VAL A 309 7.96 7.20 8.14
CA VAL A 309 8.74 6.25 7.35
C VAL A 309 7.80 5.44 6.46
N LEU A 310 8.08 5.43 5.16
CA LEU A 310 7.32 4.64 4.18
C LEU A 310 7.85 3.21 4.13
N THR A 311 6.94 2.25 4.27
CA THR A 311 7.22 0.82 4.24
C THR A 311 6.58 0.17 3.03
N LEU A 312 7.40 -0.38 2.14
CA LEU A 312 6.94 -1.12 0.98
C LEU A 312 6.63 -2.58 1.34
N ARG A 313 5.53 -3.11 0.81
CA ARG A 313 5.17 -4.54 0.97
C ARG A 313 6.24 -5.48 0.39
N THR A 314 7.02 -5.00 -0.59
CA THR A 314 8.11 -5.74 -1.24
C THR A 314 9.39 -5.82 -0.41
N GLY A 315 9.44 -5.22 0.79
CA GLY A 315 10.61 -5.32 1.69
C GLY A 315 10.95 -6.73 2.15
N ALA A 316 10.06 -7.72 1.96
CA ALA A 316 10.35 -9.13 2.23
C ALA A 316 10.61 -9.96 0.95
N ILE A 317 10.27 -9.46 -0.25
CA ILE A 317 10.37 -10.20 -1.51
C ILE A 317 10.72 -9.23 -2.65
N THR A 318 12.01 -8.96 -2.84
CA THR A 318 12.55 -8.31 -4.04
C THR A 318 12.45 -9.26 -5.23
N LYS A 319 11.64 -8.93 -6.24
CA LYS A 319 11.73 -9.55 -7.57
C LYS A 319 12.56 -8.67 -8.51
N HIS A 320 13.44 -9.35 -9.25
CA HIS A 320 14.31 -8.84 -10.30
C HIS A 320 13.56 -7.98 -11.34
N ASN A 321 14.29 -6.98 -11.83
CA ASN A 321 13.97 -6.21 -13.03
C ASN A 321 13.65 -7.13 -14.22
N VAL A 322 12.39 -7.14 -14.64
CA VAL A 322 12.00 -7.56 -15.99
C VAL A 322 11.96 -6.30 -16.85
N PRO A 323 12.54 -6.29 -18.07
CA PRO A 323 12.51 -5.10 -18.92
C PRO A 323 11.07 -4.78 -19.35
N GLU A 324 10.62 -3.56 -19.07
CA GLU A 324 9.29 -3.06 -19.45
C GLU A 324 9.18 -2.90 -20.98
N PRO A 325 8.05 -3.30 -21.60
CA PRO A 325 7.72 -2.90 -22.97
C PRO A 325 7.43 -1.39 -23.04
N ALA A 326 7.64 -0.79 -24.22
CA ALA A 326 7.57 0.64 -24.44
C ALA A 326 6.17 1.24 -24.15
N THR A 327 5.98 1.79 -22.94
CA THR A 327 4.78 2.54 -22.55
C THR A 327 4.92 4.03 -22.91
N VAL A 328 3.83 4.60 -23.46
CA VAL A 328 3.68 6.02 -23.83
C VAL A 328 3.99 6.93 -22.62
N LEU A 329 4.79 7.97 -22.88
CA LEU A 329 5.39 8.84 -21.88
C LEU A 329 4.41 9.93 -21.40
N HIS A 330 3.91 9.83 -20.16
CA HIS A 330 3.15 10.91 -19.52
C HIS A 330 4.10 11.94 -18.89
N LYS A 331 4.04 13.19 -19.36
CA LYS A 331 4.81 14.32 -18.81
C LYS A 331 3.97 15.00 -17.73
N VAL A 332 4.48 15.08 -16.50
CA VAL A 332 3.86 15.87 -15.43
C VAL A 332 4.74 17.09 -15.18
N TYR A 333 4.24 18.27 -15.52
CA TYR A 333 4.90 19.54 -15.21
C TYR A 333 4.41 20.04 -13.85
N ASN A 334 5.33 20.15 -12.89
CA ASN A 334 5.08 20.95 -11.69
C ASN A 334 5.12 22.43 -12.13
N LEU A 335 4.02 23.14 -11.92
CA LEU A 335 3.99 24.61 -11.92
C LEU A 335 4.15 25.09 -10.49
#